data_AF-A0A928KVL1-F1
#
_entry.id   AF-A0A928KVL1-F1
#
_cell.length_a   1.000
_cell.length_b   1.000
_cell.length_c   1.000
_cell.angle_alpha   90.00
_cell.angle_beta   90.00
_cell.angle_gamma   90.00
#
_symmetry.space_group_name_H-M   'P 1'
#
loop_
_entity.id
_entity.type
_entity.pdbx_description
1 polymer ?
#
loop_
_entity_poly.entity_id
_entity_poly.type
_entity_poly.pdbx_seq_one_letter_code
_entity_poly.pdbx_strand_id
1 'polypeptide(L)'
;MKRNSSITFRVSGHEKQRIAAKAKAARFSTSDFCRHAALGKEVRHIEGVNECNYELNKIGNNINQLTVLCHQRRIDNPDLRNIHGRLCAVLDSIAYLLYQEESEDGDCQAN
;
A
#
# COMPACT_ATOMS: atom_id res chain seq x y z
N MET A 1 5.44 -12.30 18.62
CA MET A 1 4.93 -13.68 18.72
C MET A 1 5.90 -14.61 17.99
N LYS A 2 6.47 -15.61 18.67
CA LYS A 2 7.49 -16.53 18.09
C LYS A 2 6.79 -17.59 17.23
N ARG A 3 7.33 -17.88 16.04
CA ARG A 3 6.79 -18.88 15.10
C ARG A 3 7.58 -20.19 15.25
N ASN A 4 6.99 -21.21 15.84
CA ASN A 4 7.69 -22.45 16.22
C ASN A 4 7.24 -23.70 15.42
N SER A 5 6.28 -23.55 14.50
CA SER A 5 5.73 -24.66 13.71
C SER A 5 5.96 -24.44 12.22
N SER A 6 6.30 -25.50 11.49
CA SER A 6 6.53 -25.49 10.04
C SER A 6 5.44 -26.28 9.30
N ILE A 7 5.11 -25.82 8.08
CA ILE A 7 4.27 -26.53 7.12
C ILE A 7 5.12 -26.73 5.87
N THR A 8 5.25 -27.98 5.42
CA THR A 8 6.05 -28.34 4.25
C THR A 8 5.16 -29.04 3.24
N PHE A 9 5.20 -28.60 1.98
CA PHE A 9 4.50 -29.23 0.86
C PHE A 9 5.45 -29.37 -0.32
N ARG A 10 5.19 -30.35 -1.19
CA ARG A 10 5.97 -30.58 -2.41
C ARG A 10 5.36 -29.76 -3.54
N VAL A 11 6.22 -29.18 -4.37
CA VAL A 11 5.87 -28.45 -5.59
C VAL A 11 6.75 -28.92 -6.74
N SER A 12 6.21 -28.89 -7.95
CA SER A 12 7.00 -29.04 -9.17
C SER A 12 7.98 -27.86 -9.35
N GLY A 13 8.97 -28.03 -10.23
CA GLY A 13 9.93 -26.96 -10.55
C GLY A 13 9.24 -25.71 -11.10
N HIS A 14 8.23 -25.91 -11.95
CA HIS A 14 7.44 -24.83 -12.54
C HIS A 14 6.64 -24.06 -11.48
N GLU A 15 5.93 -24.75 -10.58
CA GLU A 15 5.20 -24.11 -9.48
C GLU A 15 6.14 -23.33 -8.56
N LYS A 16 7.31 -23.88 -8.24
CA LYS A 16 8.32 -23.18 -7.42
C LYS A 16 8.74 -21.85 -8.07
N GLN A 17 8.97 -21.85 -9.38
CA GLN A 17 9.35 -20.64 -10.10
C GLN A 17 8.21 -19.61 -10.12
N ARG A 18 6.97 -20.05 -10.35
CA ARG A 18 5.78 -19.17 -10.32
C ARG A 18 5.57 -18.55 -8.94
N ILE A 19 5.69 -19.33 -7.87
CA ILE A 19 5.56 -18.83 -6.49
C ILE A 19 6.66 -17.80 -6.20
N ALA A 20 7.89 -18.06 -6.61
CA ALA A 20 9.00 -17.12 -6.42
C ALA A 20 8.79 -15.81 -7.21
N ALA A 21 8.30 -15.89 -8.44
CA ALA A 21 7.99 -14.71 -9.25
C ALA A 21 6.87 -13.86 -8.62
N LYS A 22 5.76 -14.49 -8.19
CA LYS A 22 4.66 -13.80 -7.49
C LYS A 22 5.11 -13.17 -6.17
N ALA A 23 5.91 -13.88 -5.38
CA ALA A 23 6.48 -13.34 -4.15
C ALA A 23 7.37 -12.12 -4.41
N LYS A 24 8.20 -12.17 -5.47
CA LYS A 24 9.06 -11.06 -5.87
C LYS A 24 8.26 -9.84 -6.35
N ALA A 25 7.24 -10.05 -7.18
CA ALA A 25 6.35 -8.98 -7.64
C ALA A 25 5.66 -8.28 -6.47
N ALA A 26 5.20 -9.06 -5.49
CA ALA A 26 4.58 -8.52 -4.27
C ALA A 26 5.58 -7.99 -3.22
N ARG A 27 6.89 -8.01 -3.50
CA ARG A 27 7.99 -7.66 -2.56
C ARG A 27 7.95 -8.40 -1.21
N PHE A 28 7.46 -9.63 -1.20
CA PHE A 28 7.48 -10.51 -0.04
C PHE A 28 8.59 -11.57 -0.14
N SER A 29 9.04 -12.06 1.00
CA SER A 29 9.77 -13.34 1.02
C SER A 29 8.84 -14.47 0.57
N THR A 30 9.36 -15.53 -0.02
CA THR A 30 8.55 -16.68 -0.44
C THR A 30 7.73 -17.27 0.73
N SER A 31 8.29 -17.28 1.93
CA SER A 31 7.59 -17.78 3.13
C SER A 31 6.45 -16.86 3.55
N ASP A 32 6.66 -15.54 3.50
CA ASP A 32 5.62 -14.57 3.85
C ASP A 32 4.52 -14.57 2.81
N PHE A 33 4.87 -14.58 1.52
CA PHE A 33 3.92 -14.70 0.41
C PHE A 33 3.02 -15.94 0.56
N CYS A 34 3.61 -17.13 0.74
CA CYS A 34 2.83 -18.36 0.92
C CYS A 34 1.93 -18.31 2.16
N ARG A 35 2.37 -17.67 3.24
CA ARG A 35 1.56 -17.53 4.46
C ARG A 35 0.37 -16.59 4.23
N HIS A 36 0.59 -15.46 3.58
CA HIS A 36 -0.50 -14.53 3.29
C HIS A 36 -1.52 -15.15 2.33
N ALA A 37 -1.04 -15.81 1.27
CA ALA A 37 -1.87 -16.54 0.32
C ALA A 37 -2.69 -17.66 1.01
N ALA A 38 -2.05 -18.48 1.86
CA ALA A 38 -2.74 -19.57 2.56
C ALA A 38 -3.75 -19.11 3.62
N LEU A 39 -3.57 -17.90 4.18
CA LEU A 39 -4.49 -17.31 5.16
C LEU A 39 -5.60 -16.45 4.52
N GLY A 40 -5.71 -16.43 3.18
CA GLY A 40 -6.67 -15.59 2.47
C GLY A 40 -6.44 -14.09 2.69
N LYS A 41 -5.24 -13.69 3.12
CA LYS A 41 -4.88 -12.28 3.23
C LYS A 41 -4.48 -11.80 1.86
N GLU A 42 -5.22 -10.83 1.35
CA GLU A 42 -4.95 -10.23 0.05
C GLU A 42 -3.52 -9.68 -0.01
N VAL A 43 -2.76 -10.13 -1.02
CA VAL A 43 -1.35 -9.77 -1.20
C VAL A 43 -1.24 -8.78 -2.35
N ARG A 44 -1.49 -7.50 -2.07
CA ARG A 44 -1.30 -6.42 -3.06
C ARG A 44 -0.07 -5.59 -2.73
N HIS A 45 0.82 -5.44 -3.71
CA HIS A 45 1.82 -4.39 -3.70
C HIS A 45 1.25 -3.18 -4.45
N ILE A 46 1.08 -2.07 -3.75
CA ILE A 46 0.52 -0.85 -4.34
C ILE A 46 1.67 0.13 -4.56
N GLU A 47 2.03 0.34 -5.83
CA GLU A 47 2.93 1.42 -6.22
C GLU A 47 2.20 2.78 -6.08
N GLY A 48 2.89 3.85 -5.68
CA GLY A 48 2.24 5.16 -5.49
C GLY A 48 1.87 5.53 -4.05
N VAL A 49 1.92 4.58 -3.10
CA VAL A 49 1.58 4.86 -1.68
C VAL A 49 2.60 5.76 -1.02
N ASN A 50 3.88 5.67 -1.40
CA ASN A 50 4.95 6.49 -0.83
C ASN A 50 4.78 7.97 -1.23
N GLU A 51 4.34 8.20 -2.46
CA GLU A 51 4.06 9.50 -3.06
C GLU A 51 2.87 10.15 -2.35
N CYS A 52 1.80 9.36 -2.10
CA CYS A 52 0.66 9.80 -1.30
C CYS A 52 1.09 10.19 0.13
N ASN A 53 1.92 9.37 0.77
CA ASN A 53 2.43 9.64 2.12
C ASN A 53 3.30 10.91 2.16
N TYR A 54 4.14 11.13 1.15
CA TYR A 54 4.93 12.34 1.02
C TYR A 54 4.06 13.60 0.92
N GLU A 55 3.01 13.58 0.10
CA GLU A 55 2.09 14.72 -0.01
C GLU A 55 1.25 14.94 1.26
N LEU A 56 0.81 13.87 1.94
CA LEU A 56 0.18 13.98 3.26
C LEU A 56 1.10 14.67 4.28
N ASN A 57 2.38 14.32 4.31
CA ASN A 57 3.35 14.95 5.20
C ASN A 57 3.51 16.45 4.91
N LYS A 58 3.52 16.84 3.63
CA LYS A 58 3.53 18.28 3.26
C LYS A 58 2.27 19.00 3.73
N ILE A 59 1.10 18.39 3.54
CA ILE A 59 -0.18 18.97 4.00
C ILE A 59 -0.15 19.14 5.52
N GLY A 60 0.30 18.13 6.26
CA GLY A 60 0.46 18.20 7.72
C GLY A 60 1.42 19.29 8.18
N ASN A 61 2.56 19.44 7.49
CA ASN A 61 3.52 20.52 7.77
C ASN A 61 2.91 21.91 7.55
N ASN A 62 2.12 22.08 6.48
CA ASN A 62 1.42 23.34 6.23
C ASN A 62 0.39 23.65 7.32
N ILE A 63 -0.38 22.66 7.78
CA ILE A 63 -1.33 22.80 8.88
C ILE A 63 -0.60 23.20 10.18
N ASN A 64 0.51 22.53 10.49
CA ASN A 64 1.32 22.85 11.68
C ASN A 64 1.82 24.29 11.64
N GLN A 65 2.32 24.76 10.50
CA GLN A 65 2.76 26.15 10.33
C GLN A 65 1.63 27.16 10.54
N LEU A 66 0.46 26.93 9.93
CA LEU A 66 -0.70 27.79 10.11
C LEU A 66 -1.15 27.82 11.57
N THR A 67 -1.14 26.67 12.24
CA THR A 67 -1.51 26.56 13.67
C THR A 67 -0.57 27.39 14.54
N VAL A 68 0.74 27.31 14.29
CA VAL A 68 1.74 28.12 14.99
C VAL A 68 1.51 29.61 14.76
N LEU A 69 1.26 30.03 13.52
CA LEU A 69 0.99 31.43 13.19
C LEU A 69 -0.28 31.95 13.86
N CYS A 70 -1.33 31.12 13.95
CA CYS A 70 -2.56 31.46 14.64
C CYS A 70 -2.35 31.56 16.15
N HIS A 71 -1.60 30.61 16.74
CA HIS A 71 -1.25 30.65 18.15
C HIS A 71 -0.45 31.91 18.51
N GLN A 72 0.45 32.34 17.62
CA GLN A 72 1.21 33.59 17.75
C GLN A 72 0.38 34.85 17.47
N ARG A 73 -0.93 34.73 17.19
CA ARG A 73 -1.83 35.82 16.79
C ARG A 73 -1.34 36.62 15.59
N ARG A 74 -0.57 35.98 14.71
CA ARG A 74 -0.08 36.58 13.45
C ARG A 74 -1.10 36.45 12.33
N ILE A 75 -1.99 35.47 12.45
CA ILE A 75 -3.11 35.21 11.54
C ILE A 75 -4.30 34.81 12.40
N ASP A 76 -5.45 35.45 12.24
CA ASP A 76 -6.65 35.10 13.01
C ASP A 76 -7.57 34.10 12.29
N ASN A 77 -7.53 34.07 10.96
CA ASN A 77 -8.36 33.19 10.15
C ASN A 77 -7.58 32.62 8.95
N PRO A 78 -6.89 31.47 9.12
CA PRO A 78 -6.18 30.84 8.01
C PRO A 78 -7.17 30.24 7.00
N ASP A 79 -6.98 30.52 5.70
CA ASP A 79 -7.79 29.88 4.66
C ASP A 79 -7.38 28.41 4.48
N LEU A 80 -8.23 27.51 4.97
CA LEU A 80 -8.02 26.07 4.93
C LEU A 80 -8.57 25.41 3.66
N ARG A 81 -9.25 26.14 2.77
CA ARG A 81 -9.90 25.54 1.58
C ARG A 81 -8.90 24.86 0.66
N ASN A 82 -7.73 25.47 0.47
CA ASN A 82 -6.67 24.89 -0.35
C ASN A 82 -6.12 23.59 0.26
N ILE A 83 -5.92 23.55 1.57
CA ILE A 83 -5.43 22.37 2.31
C ILE A 83 -6.46 21.24 2.23
N HIS A 84 -7.74 21.57 2.42
CA HIS A 84 -8.84 20.62 2.27
C HIS A 84 -8.88 20.02 0.86
N GLY A 85 -8.79 20.85 -0.19
CA GLY A 85 -8.75 20.38 -1.58
C GLY A 85 -7.57 19.45 -1.87
N ARG A 86 -6.37 19.79 -1.37
CA ARG A 86 -5.20 18.92 -1.50
C ARG A 86 -5.36 17.60 -0.75
N LEU A 87 -5.95 17.63 0.44
CA LEU A 87 -6.21 16.42 1.22
C LEU A 87 -7.20 15.50 0.49
N CYS A 88 -8.30 16.04 -0.04
CA CYS A 88 -9.24 15.29 -0.86
C CYS A 88 -8.54 14.63 -2.05
N ALA A 89 -7.73 15.39 -2.80
CA ALA A 89 -7.01 14.84 -3.96
C ALA A 89 -6.09 13.65 -3.59
N VAL A 90 -5.40 13.72 -2.44
CA VAL A 90 -4.57 12.60 -1.98
C VAL A 90 -5.42 11.41 -1.54
N LEU A 91 -6.54 11.65 -0.86
CA LEU A 91 -7.46 10.58 -0.46
C LEU A 91 -8.10 9.89 -1.67
N ASP A 92 -8.48 10.64 -2.69
CA ASP A 92 -9.01 10.12 -3.95
C ASP A 92 -7.95 9.27 -4.68
N SER A 93 -6.70 9.72 -4.70
CA SER A 93 -5.58 8.94 -5.24
C SER A 93 -5.36 7.63 -4.48
N ILE A 94 -5.42 7.65 -3.15
CA ILE A 94 -5.29 6.44 -2.32
C ILE A 94 -6.46 5.50 -2.58
N ALA A 95 -7.69 6.01 -2.64
CA ALA A 95 -8.88 5.22 -2.95
C ALA A 95 -8.74 4.56 -4.32
N TYR A 96 -8.33 5.33 -5.34
CA TYR A 96 -8.09 4.79 -6.68
C TYR A 96 -7.06 3.65 -6.66
N LEU A 97 -5.93 3.84 -5.96
CA LEU A 97 -4.89 2.82 -5.83
C LEU A 97 -5.35 1.55 -5.09
N LEU A 98 -6.28 1.68 -4.14
CA LEU A 98 -6.78 0.56 -3.35
C LEU A 98 -7.83 -0.28 -4.09
N TYR A 99 -8.57 0.32 -5.03
CA TYR A 99 -9.69 -0.32 -5.74
C TYR A 99 -9.37 -0.72 -7.20
N GLN A 100 -8.10 -0.75 -7.61
CA GLN A 100 -7.74 -1.35 -8.90
C GLN A 100 -7.99 -2.86 -8.87
N GLU A 101 -8.86 -3.34 -9.76
CA GLU A 101 -8.99 -4.78 -10.05
C GLU A 101 -7.82 -5.20 -10.96
N GLU A 102 -6.97 -6.13 -10.49
CA GLU A 102 -6.09 -6.85 -11.39
C GLU A 102 -6.95 -7.80 -12.22
N SER A 103 -7.06 -7.53 -13.53
CA SER A 103 -7.55 -8.52 -14.49
C SER A 103 -6.69 -9.78 -14.36
N GLU A 104 -7.33 -10.89 -14.03
CA GLU A 104 -6.69 -12.20 -14.01
C GLU A 104 -6.05 -12.45 -15.37
N ASP A 105 -4.71 -12.46 -15.43
CA ASP A 105 -3.98 -13.12 -16.50
C ASP A 105 -4.33 -14.61 -16.43
N GLY A 106 -5.33 -14.98 -17.22
CA GLY A 106 -5.56 -16.35 -17.59
C GLY A 106 -4.30 -16.89 -18.26
N ASP A 107 -3.82 -18.03 -17.79
CA ASP A 107 -3.41 -19.02 -18.78
C ASP A 107 -3.68 -20.45 -18.33
N CYS A 108 -4.58 -21.02 -19.13
CA CYS A 108 -4.69 -22.36 -19.66
C CYS A 108 -3.86 -23.49 -19.02
N GLN A 109 -4.59 -24.58 -18.80
CA GLN A 109 -4.10 -25.93 -18.63
C GLN A 109 -3.02 -26.28 -19.69
N ALA A 110 -1.90 -26.81 -19.24
CA ALA A 110 -1.08 -27.71 -20.04
C ALA A 110 -0.65 -28.87 -19.13
N ASN A 111 -0.98 -30.08 -19.60
CA ASN A 111 -0.83 -31.39 -18.97
C ASN A 111 0.50 -31.63 -18.24
#